data_AF-A0A229TM59-F1
#
_entry.id   AF-A0A229TM59-F1
#
_cell.length_a   1.000
_cell.length_b   1.000
_cell.length_c   1.000
_cell.angle_alpha   90.00
_cell.angle_beta   90.00
_cell.angle_gamma   90.00
#
_symmetry.space_group_name_H-M   'P 1'
#
loop_
_entity.id
_entity.type
_entity.pdbx_description
1 polymer ?
#
loop_
_entity_poly.entity_id
_entity_poly.type
_entity_poly.pdbx_seq_one_letter_code
_entity_poly.pdbx_strand_id
1 'polypeptide(L)'
;MVAVTIVLGRTRTAASGEFDSDGLSFLGGLFNALFLVVLAFYVVFAWENGDDLDNRAATEADALIDLYWQVDGVPDPARIAVQDLVRGYADEVVDGEWARLADGHDDGAVADLISTMRQRVSALPADTDQLSTARENALQDVRVLDDNHRARVDAATDQDPFTETLLAATIVGAVLMIAFPLLIGLRARRNHVALMAVTAAVLVATVIASIELQDPLNGIFASEPDSFRTVQTTLPDPR
;
A
#
# COMPACT_ATOMS: atom_id res chain seq x y z
N MET A 1 20.47 -23.20 -0.56
CA MET A 1 20.28 -23.61 0.85
C MET A 1 20.52 -25.11 1.09
N VAL A 2 19.82 -26.03 0.41
CA VAL A 2 19.99 -27.50 0.60
C VAL A 2 21.42 -28.01 0.42
N ALA A 3 22.17 -27.46 -0.55
CA ALA A 3 23.57 -27.83 -0.78
C ALA A 3 24.50 -27.47 0.38
N VAL A 4 24.24 -26.36 1.08
CA VAL A 4 25.02 -25.92 2.25
C VAL A 4 24.80 -26.85 3.44
N THR A 5 23.57 -27.33 3.62
CA THR A 5 23.20 -28.33 4.63
C THR A 5 23.96 -29.64 4.45
N ILE A 6 24.18 -30.07 3.21
CA ILE A 6 24.92 -31.30 2.89
C ILE A 6 26.43 -31.14 3.13
N VAL A 7 26.99 -29.96 2.88
CA VAL A 7 28.43 -29.68 3.02
C VAL A 7 28.82 -29.49 4.50
N LEU A 8 28.04 -28.74 5.28
CA LEU A 8 28.33 -28.51 6.71
C LEU A 8 28.02 -29.73 7.59
N GLY A 9 27.10 -30.60 7.19
CA GLY A 9 26.82 -31.87 7.88
C GLY A 9 27.98 -32.88 7.85
N ARG A 10 29.03 -32.64 7.03
CA ARG A 10 30.20 -33.52 6.90
C ARG A 10 31.39 -33.14 7.79
N THR A 11 31.40 -31.95 8.38
CA THR A 11 32.49 -31.55 9.29
C THR A 11 32.23 -32.08 10.70
N ARG A 12 33.14 -32.95 11.16
CA ARG A 12 33.11 -33.69 12.45
C ARG A 12 33.28 -32.80 13.70
N THR A 13 32.66 -31.63 13.75
CA THR A 13 32.78 -30.70 14.89
C THR A 13 31.54 -30.70 15.79
N ALA A 14 30.53 -31.53 15.50
CA ALA A 14 29.32 -31.70 16.31
C ALA A 14 29.38 -32.91 17.28
N ALA A 15 30.57 -33.37 17.66
CA ALA A 15 30.77 -34.61 18.43
C ALA A 15 31.24 -34.43 19.89
N SER A 16 31.44 -33.20 20.38
CA SER A 16 31.71 -32.94 21.80
C SER A 16 30.63 -32.01 22.36
N GLY A 17 29.56 -32.62 22.85
CA GLY A 17 28.45 -31.90 23.48
C GLY A 17 28.85 -31.40 24.86
N GLU A 18 28.85 -30.08 25.00
CA GLU A 18 28.55 -29.35 26.25
C GLU A 18 28.22 -27.89 25.91
N PHE A 19 27.31 -27.68 24.94
CA PHE A 19 26.53 -26.44 24.91
C PHE A 19 25.27 -26.73 25.73
N ASP A 20 25.03 -25.92 26.77
CA ASP A 20 23.88 -26.04 27.65
C ASP A 20 22.58 -26.07 26.81
N SER A 21 21.90 -27.22 26.80
CA SER A 21 20.68 -27.43 25.99
C SER A 21 19.59 -26.44 26.36
N ASP A 22 19.59 -26.00 27.62
CA ASP A 22 18.64 -25.03 28.14
C ASP A 22 18.94 -23.64 27.57
N GLY A 23 20.23 -23.28 27.45
CA GLY A 23 20.68 -22.05 26.79
C GLY A 23 20.31 -22.01 25.29
N LEU A 24 20.49 -23.11 24.56
CA LEU A 24 20.11 -23.19 23.14
C LEU A 24 18.59 -23.14 22.93
N SER A 25 17.83 -23.81 23.78
CA SER A 25 16.36 -23.75 23.77
C SER A 25 15.87 -22.33 24.05
N PHE A 26 16.46 -21.67 25.07
CA PHE A 26 16.16 -20.29 25.41
C PHE A 26 16.47 -19.32 24.26
N LEU A 27 17.66 -19.41 23.65
CA LEU A 27 18.04 -18.56 22.50
C LEU A 27 17.12 -18.76 21.29
N GLY A 28 16.76 -20.02 20.99
CA GLY A 28 15.80 -20.32 19.93
C GLY A 28 14.43 -19.70 20.20
N GLY A 29 13.95 -19.80 21.44
CA GLY A 29 12.71 -19.16 21.89
C GLY A 29 12.75 -17.63 21.77
N LEU A 30 13.88 -17.02 22.15
CA LEU A 30 14.09 -15.58 22.05
C LEU A 30 14.07 -15.09 20.59
N PHE A 31 14.78 -15.79 19.68
CA PHE A 31 14.75 -15.44 18.26
C PHE A 31 13.34 -15.58 17.67
N ASN A 32 12.60 -16.62 18.05
CA ASN A 32 11.22 -16.79 17.64
C ASN A 32 10.32 -15.66 18.13
N ALA A 33 10.42 -15.29 19.41
CA ALA A 33 9.65 -14.20 19.98
C ALA A 33 9.95 -12.86 19.29
N LEU A 34 11.23 -12.53 19.08
CA LEU A 34 11.64 -11.31 18.40
C LEU A 34 11.15 -11.28 16.94
N PHE A 35 11.29 -12.38 16.21
CA PHE A 35 10.79 -12.49 14.84
C PHE A 35 9.28 -12.25 14.76
N LEU A 36 8.50 -12.92 15.63
CA LEU A 36 7.04 -12.76 15.63
C LEU A 36 6.61 -11.34 15.97
N VAL A 37 7.30 -10.67 16.90
CA VAL A 37 7.00 -9.28 17.25
C VAL A 37 7.28 -8.34 16.09
N VAL A 38 8.45 -8.45 15.45
CA VAL A 38 8.83 -7.62 14.30
C VAL A 38 7.89 -7.87 13.12
N LEU A 39 7.61 -9.14 12.81
CA LEU A 39 6.68 -9.51 11.75
C LEU A 39 5.27 -8.98 12.02
N ALA A 40 4.78 -9.06 13.26
CA ALA A 40 3.46 -8.56 13.62
C ALA A 40 3.36 -7.05 13.41
N PHE A 41 4.34 -6.28 13.86
CA PHE A 41 4.37 -4.84 13.60
C PHE A 41 4.45 -4.54 12.11
N TYR A 42 5.35 -5.21 11.38
CA TYR A 42 5.47 -5.04 9.94
C TYR A 42 4.13 -5.22 9.22
N VAL A 43 3.41 -6.31 9.51
CA VAL A 43 2.12 -6.60 8.88
C VAL A 43 1.09 -5.53 9.18
N VAL A 44 1.04 -5.00 10.42
CA VAL A 44 0.12 -3.91 10.77
C VAL A 44 0.44 -2.65 9.97
N PHE A 45 1.69 -2.20 9.95
CA PHE A 45 2.06 -0.98 9.23
C PHE A 45 1.84 -1.09 7.71
N ALA A 46 2.22 -2.21 7.11
CA ALA A 46 2.02 -2.45 5.68
C ALA A 46 0.51 -2.47 5.32
N TRP A 47 -0.32 -3.07 6.17
CA TRP A 47 -1.77 -3.05 6.00
C TRP A 47 -2.38 -1.66 6.19
N GLU A 48 -1.94 -0.90 7.20
CA GLU A 48 -2.39 0.48 7.45
C GLU A 48 -2.07 1.41 6.27
N ASN A 49 -0.95 1.19 5.57
CA ASN A 49 -0.60 1.99 4.39
C ASN A 49 -1.60 1.79 3.24
N GLY A 50 -1.97 0.54 2.95
CA GLY A 50 -3.00 0.23 1.95
C GLY A 50 -4.38 0.78 2.34
N ASP A 51 -4.76 0.64 3.62
CA ASP A 51 -6.02 1.19 4.12
C ASP A 51 -6.07 2.72 4.04
N ASP A 52 -4.97 3.43 4.33
CA ASP A 52 -4.91 4.89 4.15
C ASP A 52 -5.07 5.27 2.67
N LEU A 53 -4.39 4.57 1.76
CA LEU A 53 -4.53 4.80 0.32
C LEU A 53 -5.98 4.66 -0.15
N ASP A 54 -6.66 3.59 0.26
CA ASP A 54 -8.07 3.34 -0.06
C ASP A 54 -8.99 4.43 0.52
N ASN A 55 -8.75 4.83 1.77
CA ASN A 55 -9.52 5.88 2.43
C ASN A 55 -9.34 7.25 1.77
N ARG A 56 -8.11 7.60 1.32
CA ARG A 56 -7.85 8.83 0.56
C ARG A 56 -8.55 8.77 -0.79
N ALA A 57 -8.46 7.65 -1.50
CA ALA A 57 -9.13 7.44 -2.77
C ALA A 57 -10.66 7.58 -2.66
N ALA A 58 -11.25 7.02 -1.60
CA ALA A 58 -12.68 7.16 -1.33
C ALA A 58 -13.08 8.62 -1.06
N THR A 59 -12.33 9.33 -0.20
CA THR A 59 -12.60 10.73 0.13
C THR A 59 -12.43 11.65 -1.08
N GLU A 60 -11.43 11.38 -1.92
CA GLU A 60 -11.20 12.06 -3.18
C GLU A 60 -12.35 11.85 -4.17
N ALA A 61 -12.82 10.61 -4.32
CA ALA A 61 -13.95 10.27 -5.17
C ALA A 61 -15.27 10.91 -4.68
N ASP A 62 -15.50 10.95 -3.37
CA ASP A 62 -16.66 11.62 -2.78
C ASP A 62 -16.63 13.13 -3.06
N ALA A 63 -15.46 13.77 -2.92
CA ALA A 63 -15.30 15.18 -3.25
C ALA A 63 -15.58 15.50 -4.73
N LEU A 64 -15.26 14.58 -5.66
CA LEU A 64 -15.65 14.70 -7.07
C LEU A 64 -17.17 14.68 -7.26
N ILE A 65 -17.86 13.75 -6.60
CA ILE A 65 -19.32 13.62 -6.67
C ILE A 65 -19.97 14.86 -6.10
N ASP A 66 -19.51 15.33 -4.94
CA ASP A 66 -20.01 16.55 -4.31
C ASP A 66 -19.81 17.76 -5.21
N LEU A 67 -18.62 17.92 -5.79
CA LEU A 67 -18.33 19.00 -6.75
C LEU A 67 -19.27 18.96 -7.96
N TYR A 68 -19.56 17.78 -8.52
CA TYR A 68 -20.47 17.61 -9.65
C TYR A 68 -21.88 18.16 -9.35
N TRP A 69 -22.41 17.84 -8.17
CA TRP A 69 -23.76 18.25 -7.76
C TRP A 69 -23.80 19.67 -7.21
N GLN A 70 -22.72 20.14 -6.60
CA GLN A 70 -22.63 21.48 -6.02
C GLN A 70 -22.75 22.57 -7.09
N VAL A 71 -22.36 22.27 -8.33
CA VAL A 71 -22.51 23.17 -9.49
C VAL A 71 -23.80 22.96 -10.29
N ASP A 72 -24.71 22.07 -9.88
CA ASP A 72 -25.91 21.75 -10.68
C ASP A 72 -26.86 22.95 -10.87
N GLY A 73 -26.90 23.86 -9.89
CA GLY A 73 -27.67 25.11 -9.97
C GLY A 73 -27.01 26.23 -10.78
N VAL A 74 -25.80 26.01 -11.30
CA VAL A 74 -25.05 27.02 -12.07
C VAL A 74 -25.56 27.08 -13.51
N PRO A 75 -25.73 28.27 -14.12
CA PRO A 75 -26.11 28.37 -15.52
C PRO A 75 -25.05 27.82 -16.48
N ASP A 76 -25.53 27.22 -17.58
CA ASP A 76 -24.66 26.81 -18.68
C ASP A 76 -24.01 28.03 -19.36
N PRO A 77 -22.79 27.90 -19.91
CA PRO A 77 -22.01 26.67 -20.10
C PRO A 77 -21.08 26.30 -18.93
N ALA A 78 -21.09 27.07 -17.84
CA ALA A 78 -20.10 26.93 -16.77
C ALA A 78 -20.28 25.63 -15.98
N ARG A 79 -21.53 25.22 -15.72
CA ARG A 79 -21.89 23.93 -15.10
C ARG A 79 -21.31 22.75 -15.87
N ILE A 80 -21.64 22.65 -17.16
CA ILE A 80 -21.18 21.58 -18.05
C ILE A 80 -19.65 21.50 -18.06
N ALA A 81 -18.96 22.63 -18.15
CA ALA A 81 -17.49 22.64 -18.16
C ALA A 81 -16.86 22.08 -16.88
N VAL A 82 -17.47 22.28 -15.70
CA VAL A 82 -16.99 21.69 -14.44
C VAL A 82 -17.36 20.21 -14.37
N GLN A 83 -18.60 19.85 -14.76
CA GLN A 83 -19.07 18.46 -14.76
C GLN A 83 -18.25 17.57 -15.71
N ASP A 84 -17.87 18.07 -16.89
CA ASP A 84 -16.98 17.38 -17.82
C ASP A 84 -15.58 17.18 -17.22
N LEU A 85 -15.04 18.17 -16.51
CA LEU A 85 -13.75 18.04 -15.84
C LEU A 85 -13.80 16.97 -14.75
N VAL A 86 -14.89 16.91 -13.96
CA VAL A 86 -15.07 15.88 -12.91
C VAL A 86 -15.07 14.48 -13.52
N ARG A 87 -15.78 14.28 -14.64
CA ARG A 87 -15.80 12.99 -15.34
C ARG A 87 -14.43 12.64 -15.91
N GLY A 88 -13.80 13.58 -16.61
CA GLY A 88 -12.47 13.38 -17.20
C GLY A 88 -11.39 13.11 -16.15
N TYR A 89 -11.54 13.63 -14.94
CA TYR A 89 -10.69 13.27 -13.80
C TYR A 89 -10.85 11.81 -13.41
N ALA A 90 -12.09 11.35 -13.19
CA ALA A 90 -12.33 9.96 -12.82
C ALA A 90 -11.82 8.99 -13.91
N ASP A 91 -11.96 9.36 -15.18
CA ASP A 91 -11.43 8.60 -16.31
C ASP A 91 -9.89 8.56 -16.29
N GLU A 92 -9.20 9.70 -16.13
CA GLU A 92 -7.73 9.72 -16.09
C GLU A 92 -7.18 8.94 -14.88
N VAL A 93 -7.85 8.99 -13.72
CA VAL A 93 -7.43 8.20 -12.56
C VAL A 93 -7.55 6.71 -12.83
N VAL A 94 -8.69 6.25 -13.35
CA VAL A 94 -8.95 4.81 -13.60
C VAL A 94 -8.10 4.26 -14.73
N ASP A 95 -8.02 4.97 -15.86
CA ASP A 95 -7.44 4.46 -17.10
C ASP A 95 -5.95 4.78 -17.25
N GLY A 96 -5.44 5.72 -16.47
CA GLY A 96 -4.08 6.26 -16.64
C GLY A 96 -3.27 6.25 -15.34
N GLU A 97 -3.60 7.17 -14.43
CA GLU A 97 -2.78 7.48 -13.26
C GLU A 97 -2.56 6.27 -12.36
N TRP A 98 -3.60 5.46 -12.07
CA TRP A 98 -3.46 4.34 -11.13
C TRP A 98 -2.37 3.35 -11.56
N ALA A 99 -2.32 3.03 -12.85
CA ALA A 99 -1.29 2.15 -13.41
C ALA A 99 0.10 2.81 -13.39
N ARG A 100 0.19 4.12 -13.66
CA ARG A 100 1.47 4.85 -13.61
C ARG A 100 2.02 4.92 -12.19
N LEU A 101 1.16 5.17 -11.20
CA LEU A 101 1.54 5.17 -9.78
C LEU A 101 2.01 3.78 -9.34
N ALA A 102 1.36 2.71 -9.79
CA ALA A 102 1.81 1.34 -9.54
C ALA A 102 3.22 1.08 -10.12
N ASP A 103 3.56 1.72 -11.25
CA ASP A 103 4.91 1.68 -11.82
C ASP A 103 5.88 2.69 -11.17
N GLY A 104 5.47 3.40 -10.12
CA GLY A 104 6.28 4.41 -9.41
C GLY A 104 6.47 5.72 -10.19
N HIS A 105 5.57 6.05 -11.11
CA HIS A 105 5.63 7.24 -11.95
C HIS A 105 4.37 8.11 -11.77
N ASP A 106 4.57 9.43 -11.65
CA ASP A 106 3.51 10.44 -11.72
C ASP A 106 3.87 11.47 -12.81
N ASP A 107 2.96 11.71 -13.75
CA ASP A 107 3.13 12.66 -14.85
C ASP A 107 2.42 14.00 -14.60
N GLY A 108 1.70 14.14 -13.47
CA GLY A 108 1.00 15.35 -13.06
C GLY A 108 -0.28 15.64 -13.85
N ALA A 109 -0.73 14.75 -14.74
CA ALA A 109 -1.92 15.00 -15.56
C ALA A 109 -3.18 15.25 -14.71
N VAL A 110 -3.34 14.48 -13.63
CA VAL A 110 -4.46 14.60 -12.69
C VAL A 110 -4.35 15.89 -11.88
N ALA A 111 -3.16 16.24 -11.39
CA ALA A 111 -2.92 17.52 -10.71
C ALA A 111 -3.26 18.73 -11.62
N ASP A 112 -2.96 18.65 -12.91
CA ASP A 112 -3.34 19.66 -13.90
C ASP A 112 -4.86 19.78 -14.06
N LEU A 113 -5.61 18.66 -14.02
CA LEU A 113 -7.07 18.66 -14.00
C LEU A 113 -7.62 19.36 -12.75
N ILE A 114 -7.07 19.09 -11.56
CA ILE A 114 -7.46 19.78 -10.31
C ILE A 114 -7.22 21.28 -10.43
N SER A 115 -6.07 21.68 -10.98
CA SER A 115 -5.74 23.10 -11.19
C SER A 115 -6.77 23.78 -12.12
N THR A 116 -7.19 23.06 -13.16
CA THR A 116 -8.20 23.52 -14.13
C THR A 116 -9.57 23.62 -13.48
N MET A 117 -9.99 22.63 -12.68
CA MET A 117 -11.23 22.67 -11.89
C MET A 117 -11.23 23.88 -10.96
N ARG A 118 -10.14 24.10 -10.20
CA ARG A 118 -10.00 25.25 -9.30
C ARG A 118 -10.19 26.56 -10.04
N GLN A 119 -9.61 26.69 -11.22
CA GLN A 119 -9.76 27.88 -12.07
C GLN A 119 -11.22 28.07 -12.54
N ARG A 120 -11.87 27.02 -13.03
CA ARG A 120 -13.27 27.08 -13.51
C ARG A 120 -14.24 27.38 -12.39
N VAL A 121 -14.10 26.72 -11.25
CA VAL A 121 -14.94 26.94 -10.08
C VAL A 121 -14.78 28.37 -9.56
N SER A 122 -13.55 28.89 -9.49
CA SER A 122 -13.30 30.28 -9.07
C SER A 122 -13.97 31.32 -9.99
N ALA A 123 -14.20 30.96 -11.26
CA ALA A 123 -14.79 31.82 -12.27
C ALA A 123 -16.31 31.64 -12.44
N LEU A 124 -16.96 30.73 -11.69
CA LEU A 124 -18.42 30.58 -11.71
C LEU A 124 -19.10 31.89 -11.34
N PRO A 125 -20.36 32.19 -11.70
CA PRO A 125 -21.06 33.39 -11.23
C PRO A 125 -21.28 33.40 -9.71
N ALA A 126 -21.45 34.58 -9.11
CA ALA A 126 -21.85 34.76 -7.71
C ALA A 126 -22.75 35.99 -7.53
N ASP A 127 -23.64 36.21 -8.51
CA ASP A 127 -24.53 37.37 -8.54
C ASP A 127 -25.69 37.24 -7.55
N THR A 128 -25.93 36.02 -7.03
CA THR A 128 -26.91 35.72 -6.00
C THR A 128 -26.24 35.02 -4.83
N ASP A 129 -26.81 35.14 -3.63
CA ASP A 129 -26.31 34.45 -2.43
C ASP A 129 -26.21 32.93 -2.67
N GLN A 130 -27.20 32.35 -3.36
CA GLN A 130 -27.21 30.93 -3.72
C GLN A 130 -26.01 30.54 -4.59
N LEU A 131 -25.67 31.35 -5.61
CA LEU A 131 -24.54 31.09 -6.49
C LEU A 131 -23.19 31.36 -5.79
N SER A 132 -23.13 32.35 -4.89
CA SER A 132 -21.95 32.60 -4.06
C SER A 132 -21.66 31.41 -3.14
N THR A 133 -22.67 30.90 -2.43
CA THR A 133 -22.52 29.72 -1.58
C THR A 133 -22.15 28.48 -2.39
N ALA A 134 -22.77 28.27 -3.55
CA ALA A 134 -22.41 27.14 -4.41
C ALA A 134 -20.96 27.20 -4.88
N ARG A 135 -20.47 28.39 -5.24
CA ARG A 135 -19.05 28.61 -5.60
C ARG A 135 -18.12 28.32 -4.41
N GLU A 136 -18.46 28.81 -3.22
CA GLU A 136 -17.65 28.60 -2.01
C GLU A 136 -17.54 27.12 -1.62
N ASN A 137 -18.66 26.39 -1.63
CA ASN A 137 -18.69 24.96 -1.37
C ASN A 137 -17.89 24.19 -2.44
N ALA A 138 -18.11 24.49 -3.72
CA ALA A 138 -17.35 23.84 -4.80
C ALA A 138 -15.83 24.11 -4.69
N LEU A 139 -15.42 25.29 -4.23
CA LEU A 139 -14.00 25.58 -3.96
C LEU A 139 -13.46 24.80 -2.76
N GLN A 140 -14.31 24.51 -1.78
CA GLN A 140 -13.97 23.63 -0.66
C GLN A 140 -13.81 22.18 -1.16
N ASP A 141 -14.72 21.69 -1.98
CA ASP A 141 -14.64 20.33 -2.54
C ASP A 141 -13.37 20.15 -3.39
N VAL A 142 -13.01 21.14 -4.20
CA VAL A 142 -11.72 21.14 -4.94
C VAL A 142 -10.50 21.14 -4.02
N ARG A 143 -10.57 21.73 -2.81
CA ARG A 143 -9.46 21.64 -1.83
C ARG A 143 -9.39 20.25 -1.22
N VAL A 144 -10.52 19.68 -0.82
CA VAL A 144 -10.58 18.31 -0.29
C VAL A 144 -10.07 17.32 -1.33
N LEU A 145 -10.44 17.50 -2.61
CA LEU A 145 -9.94 16.74 -3.73
C LEU A 145 -8.40 16.81 -3.84
N ASP A 146 -7.84 18.03 -3.90
CA ASP A 146 -6.39 18.27 -4.02
C ASP A 146 -5.61 17.70 -2.84
N ASP A 147 -6.10 17.88 -1.61
CA ASP A 147 -5.45 17.40 -0.40
C ASP A 147 -5.43 15.87 -0.34
N ASN A 148 -6.53 15.20 -0.72
CA ASN A 148 -6.59 13.74 -0.73
C ASN A 148 -5.85 13.12 -1.90
N HIS A 149 -5.88 13.76 -3.08
CA HIS A 149 -5.10 13.33 -4.24
C HIS A 149 -3.60 13.31 -3.92
N ARG A 150 -3.06 14.40 -3.36
CA ARG A 150 -1.64 14.45 -2.95
C ARG A 150 -1.31 13.39 -1.91
N ALA A 151 -2.17 13.23 -0.91
CA ALA A 151 -1.94 12.22 0.11
C ALA A 151 -2.02 10.79 -0.43
N ARG A 152 -2.88 10.52 -1.42
CA ARG A 152 -2.95 9.23 -2.11
C ARG A 152 -1.68 8.98 -2.93
N VAL A 153 -1.19 9.98 -3.67
CA VAL A 153 0.06 9.89 -4.42
C VAL A 153 1.23 9.65 -3.47
N ASP A 154 1.29 10.37 -2.34
CA ASP A 154 2.29 10.15 -1.30
C ASP A 154 2.17 8.72 -0.73
N ALA A 155 0.99 8.24 -0.34
CA ALA A 155 0.82 6.87 0.18
C ALA A 155 1.16 5.77 -0.85
N ALA A 156 0.96 6.05 -2.14
CA ALA A 156 1.29 5.14 -3.24
C ALA A 156 2.79 5.08 -3.55
N THR A 157 3.51 6.19 -3.36
CA THR A 157 4.90 6.33 -3.82
C THR A 157 5.92 6.42 -2.70
N ASP A 158 5.51 6.81 -1.49
CA ASP A 158 6.41 6.99 -0.37
C ASP A 158 6.81 5.65 0.23
N GLN A 159 8.11 5.46 0.35
CA GLN A 159 8.70 4.30 1.00
C GLN A 159 9.11 4.72 2.41
N ASP A 160 8.20 4.57 3.36
CA ASP A 160 8.48 4.86 4.77
C ASP A 160 9.71 4.07 5.24
N PRO A 161 10.84 4.73 5.59
CA PRO A 161 12.08 4.06 5.98
C PRO A 161 11.90 3.14 7.20
N PHE A 162 10.90 3.42 8.04
CA PHE A 162 10.59 2.60 9.19
C PHE A 162 9.99 1.24 8.78
N THR A 163 8.99 1.25 7.89
CA THR A 163 8.40 0.03 7.34
C THR A 163 9.42 -0.81 6.57
N GLU A 164 10.30 -0.18 5.78
CA GLU A 164 11.41 -0.88 5.11
C GLU A 164 12.36 -1.55 6.11
N THR A 165 12.67 -0.87 7.21
CA THR A 165 13.54 -1.41 8.26
C THR A 165 12.89 -2.62 8.93
N LEU A 166 11.58 -2.59 9.16
CA LEU A 166 10.83 -3.73 9.69
C LEU A 166 10.80 -4.92 8.72
N LEU A 167 10.68 -4.68 7.42
CA LEU A 167 10.81 -5.74 6.42
C LEU A 167 12.21 -6.35 6.44
N ALA A 168 13.25 -5.52 6.44
CA ALA A 168 14.63 -5.98 6.51
C ALA A 168 14.89 -6.82 7.78
N ALA A 169 14.37 -6.36 8.93
CA ALA A 169 14.44 -7.10 10.19
C ALA A 169 13.66 -8.43 10.14
N THR A 170 12.50 -8.46 9.47
CA THR A 170 11.71 -9.69 9.21
C THR A 170 12.52 -10.70 8.39
N ILE A 171 13.16 -10.25 7.31
CA ILE A 171 14.02 -11.09 6.46
C ILE A 171 15.20 -11.64 7.26
N VAL A 172 15.88 -10.79 8.03
CA VAL A 172 17.00 -11.22 8.89
C VAL A 172 16.54 -12.24 9.93
N GLY A 173 15.39 -12.00 10.57
CA GLY A 173 14.80 -12.93 11.54
C GLY A 173 14.48 -14.29 10.93
N ALA A 174 13.88 -14.32 9.73
CA ALA A 174 13.60 -15.55 8.99
C ALA A 174 14.89 -16.32 8.64
N VAL A 175 15.94 -15.61 8.21
CA VAL A 175 17.26 -16.22 7.94
C VAL A 175 17.86 -16.81 9.21
N LEU A 176 17.80 -16.08 10.35
CA LEU A 176 18.31 -16.55 11.63
C LEU A 176 17.56 -17.79 12.13
N MET A 177 16.24 -17.85 11.96
CA MET A 177 15.42 -19.02 12.30
C MET A 177 15.83 -20.27 11.51
N ILE A 178 16.24 -20.11 10.26
CA ILE A 178 16.75 -21.22 9.43
C ILE A 178 18.20 -21.56 9.80
N ALA A 179 19.03 -20.56 10.06
CA ALA A 179 20.46 -20.75 10.33
C ALA A 179 20.72 -21.37 11.71
N PHE A 180 19.96 -20.98 12.74
CA PHE A 180 20.19 -21.39 14.13
C PHE A 180 20.18 -22.92 14.31
N PRO A 181 19.19 -23.69 13.82
CA PRO A 181 19.22 -25.15 13.93
C PRO A 181 20.32 -25.82 13.09
N LEU A 182 20.79 -25.17 12.01
CA LEU A 182 21.93 -25.67 11.21
C LEU A 182 23.26 -25.59 11.98
N LEU A 183 23.46 -24.51 12.75
CA LEU A 183 24.67 -24.30 13.54
C LEU A 183 24.81 -25.28 14.70
N ILE A 184 23.69 -25.75 15.27
CA ILE A 184 23.66 -26.71 16.39
C ILE A 184 24.08 -28.13 15.94
N GLY A 185 24.15 -28.41 14.63
CA GLY A 185 24.61 -29.70 14.11
C GLY A 185 23.57 -30.81 14.28
N LEU A 186 22.33 -30.57 13.84
CA LEU A 186 21.29 -31.59 13.79
C LEU A 186 21.76 -32.80 12.96
N ARG A 187 21.72 -34.01 13.55
CA ARG A 187 21.98 -35.25 12.81
C ARG A 187 21.01 -35.33 11.64
N ALA A 188 21.54 -35.44 10.41
CA ALA A 188 20.79 -35.48 9.16
C ALA A 188 19.97 -36.79 8.99
N ARG A 189 18.99 -37.02 9.87
CA ARG A 189 17.93 -38.02 9.66
C ARG A 189 16.90 -37.41 8.72
N ARG A 190 16.37 -38.23 7.80
CA ARG A 190 15.39 -37.81 6.77
C ARG A 190 14.24 -36.98 7.35
N ASN A 191 13.73 -37.35 8.54
CA ASN A 191 12.63 -36.65 9.20
C ASN A 191 13.00 -35.23 9.66
N HIS A 192 14.21 -35.01 10.19
CA HIS A 192 14.66 -33.66 10.59
C HIS A 192 14.88 -32.76 9.38
N VAL A 193 15.39 -33.32 8.28
CA VAL A 193 15.55 -32.59 7.02
C VAL A 193 14.18 -32.19 6.45
N ALA A 194 13.20 -33.09 6.46
CA ALA A 194 11.84 -32.81 6.01
C ALA A 194 11.18 -31.69 6.84
N LEU A 195 11.27 -31.78 8.18
CA LEU A 195 10.73 -30.74 9.07
C LEU A 195 11.37 -29.37 8.80
N MET A 196 12.70 -29.34 8.65
CA MET A 196 13.42 -28.10 8.37
C MET A 196 13.07 -27.50 7.00
N ALA A 197 12.85 -28.34 6.00
CA ALA A 197 12.40 -27.90 4.68
C ALA A 197 11.01 -27.27 4.73
N VAL A 198 10.07 -27.85 5.50
CA VAL A 198 8.73 -27.28 5.71
C VAL A 198 8.81 -25.94 6.43
N THR A 199 9.59 -25.84 7.52
CA THR A 199 9.78 -24.56 8.24
C THR A 199 10.38 -23.49 7.33
N ALA A 200 11.40 -23.84 6.55
CA ALA A 200 12.00 -22.90 5.60
C ALA A 200 11.00 -22.46 4.52
N ALA A 201 10.18 -23.38 4.01
CA ALA A 201 9.14 -23.05 3.03
C ALA A 201 8.11 -22.08 3.60
N VAL A 202 7.66 -22.30 4.85
CA VAL A 202 6.74 -21.37 5.54
C VAL A 202 7.38 -20.00 5.72
N LEU A 203 8.62 -19.93 6.21
CA LEU A 203 9.30 -18.64 6.41
C LEU A 203 9.52 -17.87 5.10
N VAL A 204 9.88 -18.57 4.02
CA VAL A 204 10.01 -17.97 2.69
C VAL A 204 8.65 -17.47 2.20
N ALA A 205 7.58 -18.26 2.36
CA ALA A 205 6.23 -17.83 2.00
C ALA A 205 5.79 -16.60 2.80
N THR A 206 6.11 -16.55 4.10
CA THR A 206 5.86 -15.37 4.95
C THR A 206 6.62 -14.15 4.46
N VAL A 207 7.91 -14.27 4.14
CA VAL A 207 8.70 -13.15 3.60
C VAL A 207 8.16 -12.68 2.25
N ILE A 208 7.77 -13.60 1.35
CA ILE A 208 7.15 -13.24 0.07
C ILE A 208 5.85 -12.48 0.32
N ALA A 209 4.96 -13.00 1.18
CA ALA A 209 3.72 -12.32 1.52
C ALA A 209 3.97 -10.95 2.17
N SER A 210 5.04 -10.81 2.96
CA SER A 210 5.45 -9.53 3.51
C SER A 210 5.85 -8.54 2.42
N ILE A 211 6.68 -8.95 1.45
CA ILE A 211 7.08 -8.11 0.32
C ILE A 211 5.85 -7.69 -0.51
N GLU A 212 4.94 -8.62 -0.80
CA GLU A 212 3.70 -8.35 -1.54
C GLU A 212 2.77 -7.39 -0.80
N LEU A 213 2.77 -7.38 0.54
CA LEU A 213 1.97 -6.46 1.34
C LEU A 213 2.58 -5.05 1.41
N GLN A 214 3.87 -4.89 1.09
CA GLN A 214 4.54 -3.59 1.19
C GLN A 214 4.04 -2.61 0.13
N ASP A 215 3.72 -3.12 -1.06
CA ASP A 215 3.32 -2.32 -2.20
C ASP A 215 1.78 -2.27 -2.24
N PRO A 216 1.17 -1.10 -1.95
CA PRO A 216 -0.29 -1.01 -1.88
C PRO A 216 -0.94 -1.05 -3.27
N LEU A 217 -0.19 -0.86 -4.37
CA LEU A 217 -0.75 -0.82 -5.73
C LEU A 217 -0.38 -2.05 -6.56
N ASN A 218 0.59 -2.86 -6.13
CA ASN A 218 0.96 -4.10 -6.77
C ASN A 218 0.74 -5.33 -5.89
N GLY A 219 0.70 -6.49 -6.53
CA GLY A 219 0.63 -7.78 -5.82
C GLY A 219 -0.79 -8.23 -5.49
N ILE A 220 -0.88 -9.23 -4.62
CA ILE A 220 -2.16 -9.92 -4.32
C ILE A 220 -3.10 -9.12 -3.42
N PHE A 221 -2.60 -8.09 -2.74
CA PHE A 221 -3.35 -7.20 -1.85
C PHE A 221 -3.48 -5.79 -2.41
N ALA A 222 -3.26 -5.62 -3.73
CA ALA A 222 -3.29 -4.33 -4.39
C ALA A 222 -4.66 -3.66 -4.28
N SER A 223 -4.64 -2.38 -3.96
CA SER A 223 -5.77 -1.46 -4.02
C SER A 223 -6.15 -1.15 -5.46
N GLU A 224 -7.44 -1.26 -5.77
CA GLU A 224 -8.01 -0.94 -7.08
C GLU A 224 -8.69 0.45 -7.08
N PRO A 225 -8.82 1.13 -8.24
CA PRO A 225 -9.48 2.44 -8.33
C PRO A 225 -11.01 2.34 -8.28
N ASP A 226 -11.57 1.46 -7.44
CA ASP A 226 -13.00 1.14 -7.40
C ASP A 226 -13.88 2.34 -7.00
N SER A 227 -13.36 3.20 -6.12
CA SER A 227 -14.03 4.47 -5.77
C SER A 227 -14.26 5.33 -7.01
N PHE A 228 -13.29 5.43 -7.92
CA PHE A 228 -13.41 6.21 -9.16
C PHE A 228 -14.26 5.52 -10.22
N ARG A 229 -14.23 4.18 -10.32
CA ARG A 229 -15.20 3.43 -11.14
C ARG A 229 -16.65 3.66 -10.68
N THR A 230 -16.84 3.85 -9.38
CA THR A 230 -18.15 4.22 -8.82
C THR A 230 -18.55 5.63 -9.26
N VAL A 231 -17.62 6.59 -9.30
CA VAL A 231 -17.86 7.93 -9.86
C VAL A 231 -18.30 7.84 -11.33
N GLN A 232 -17.58 7.09 -12.17
CA GLN A 232 -17.90 6.91 -13.59
C GLN A 232 -19.32 6.36 -13.83
N THR A 233 -19.77 5.44 -12.96
CA THR A 233 -21.09 4.80 -13.09
C THR A 233 -22.23 5.57 -12.44
N THR A 234 -21.93 6.38 -11.42
CA THR A 234 -22.93 7.15 -10.67
C THR A 234 -23.25 8.48 -11.33
N LEU A 235 -22.25 9.15 -11.92
CA LEU A 235 -22.46 10.46 -12.52
C LEU A 235 -23.14 10.34 -13.89
N PRO A 236 -24.25 11.07 -14.13
CA PRO A 236 -24.87 11.12 -15.44
C PRO A 236 -24.05 11.95 -16.44
N ASP A 237 -24.34 11.81 -17.73
CA ASP A 237 -23.80 12.73 -18.73
C ASP A 237 -24.36 14.15 -18.49
N PRO A 238 -23.54 15.19 -18.56
CA PRO A 238 -24.01 16.56 -18.49
C PRO A 238 -25.01 16.83 -19.64
N ARG A 239 -26.20 17.35 -19.29
CA ARG A 239 -27.29 17.64 -20.21
C ARG A 239 -27.59 19.13 -20.31
#